data_AF-A0A7J3W8Z2-F1
#
_entry.id   AF-A0A7J3W8Z2-F1
#
_cell.length_a   1.000
_cell.length_b   1.000
_cell.length_c   1.000
_cell.angle_alpha   90.00
_cell.angle_beta   90.00
_cell.angle_gamma   90.00
#
_symmetry.space_group_name_H-M   'P 1'
#
loop_
_entity.id
_entity.type
_entity.pdbx_description
1 polymer ?
#
loop_
_entity_poly.entity_id
_entity_poly.type
_entity_poly.pdbx_seq_one_letter_code
_entity_poly.pdbx_strand_id
1 'polypeptide(L)'
;MRRKKRGERYIDRWRKAHPEVRFYLDRDTYDKLKALADRENTTIKELCLRHMQGILSDMEEIRKESYEKGYKKGYEDGYEKSKKEYRIWYYCNVCGREITMYPNRNDHKSMIEYMKLHGWGHKICHENLRKL
;
A
#
# COMPACT_ATOMS: atom_id res chain seq x y z
N MET A 1 14.03 61.51 -4.07
CA MET A 1 12.64 61.05 -3.84
C MET A 1 12.60 59.54 -3.71
N ARG A 2 12.17 59.00 -2.57
CA ARG A 2 12.06 57.55 -2.33
C ARG A 2 10.74 57.05 -2.94
N ARG A 3 10.79 56.21 -3.98
CA ARG A 3 9.59 55.62 -4.61
C ARG A 3 8.81 54.84 -3.54
N LYS A 4 7.57 55.27 -3.23
CA LYS A 4 6.69 54.53 -2.30
C LYS A 4 6.56 53.09 -2.82
N LYS A 5 6.92 52.09 -2.00
CA LYS A 5 6.68 50.67 -2.33
C LYS A 5 5.18 50.51 -2.54
N ARG A 6 4.79 50.12 -3.77
CA ARG A 6 3.39 49.87 -4.12
C ARG A 6 2.95 48.66 -3.30
N GLY A 7 1.96 48.84 -2.43
CA GLY A 7 1.41 47.74 -1.62
C GLY A 7 0.86 46.62 -2.50
N GLU A 8 0.89 45.39 -1.99
CA GLU A 8 0.40 44.21 -2.70
C GLU A 8 -1.09 44.37 -3.03
N ARG A 9 -1.42 44.28 -4.32
CA ARG A 9 -2.80 44.43 -4.78
C ARG A 9 -3.56 43.11 -4.58
N TYR A 10 -4.88 43.21 -4.54
CA TYR A 10 -5.76 42.04 -4.49
C TYR A 10 -5.42 41.02 -5.61
N ILE A 11 -5.17 41.51 -6.83
CA ILE A 11 -4.83 40.66 -7.98
C ILE A 11 -3.52 39.88 -7.76
N ASP A 12 -2.57 40.46 -7.03
CA ASP A 12 -1.28 39.82 -6.73
C ASP A 12 -1.50 38.65 -5.75
N ARG A 13 -2.35 38.85 -4.73
CA ARG A 13 -2.77 37.78 -3.80
C ARG A 13 -3.57 36.69 -4.51
N TRP A 14 -4.51 37.07 -5.37
CA TRP A 14 -5.36 36.12 -6.09
C TRP A 14 -4.54 35.23 -7.02
N ARG A 15 -3.57 35.79 -7.76
CA ARG A 15 -2.67 35.03 -8.65
C ARG A 15 -1.73 34.07 -7.91
N LYS A 16 -1.34 34.39 -6.67
CA LYS A 16 -0.56 33.45 -5.83
C LYS A 16 -1.37 32.19 -5.49
N ALA A 17 -2.66 32.34 -5.21
CA ALA A 17 -3.55 31.22 -4.93
C ALA A 17 -4.03 30.50 -6.20
N HIS A 18 -3.98 31.17 -7.36
CA HIS A 18 -4.49 30.67 -8.64
C HIS A 18 -3.38 30.79 -9.71
N PRO A 19 -2.36 29.91 -9.67
CA PRO A 19 -1.29 29.93 -10.65
C PRO A 19 -1.84 29.73 -12.06
N GLU A 20 -1.37 30.55 -12.99
CA GLU A 20 -1.81 30.52 -14.38
C GLU A 20 -0.96 29.53 -15.18
N VAL A 21 -1.62 28.64 -15.93
CA VAL A 21 -0.98 27.72 -16.87
C VAL A 21 -1.31 28.17 -18.29
N ARG A 22 -0.28 28.39 -19.11
CA ARG A 22 -0.42 28.75 -20.53
C ARG A 22 0.43 27.81 -21.37
N PHE A 23 -0.15 27.33 -22.45
CA PHE A 23 0.53 26.54 -23.47
C PHE A 23 -0.03 26.91 -24.85
N TYR A 24 0.78 26.76 -25.87
CA TYR A 24 0.36 26.96 -27.25
C TYR A 24 -0.07 25.62 -27.83
N LEU A 25 -1.18 25.62 -28.56
CA LEU A 25 -1.67 24.48 -29.32
C LEU A 25 -1.50 24.76 -30.80
N ASP A 26 -1.26 23.71 -31.59
CA ASP A 26 -1.44 23.81 -33.03
C ASP A 26 -2.94 24.03 -33.36
N ARG A 27 -3.19 24.48 -34.59
CA ARG A 27 -4.53 24.90 -35.00
C ARG A 27 -5.54 23.74 -34.96
N ASP A 28 -5.13 22.56 -35.41
CA ASP A 28 -5.99 21.38 -35.47
C ASP A 28 -6.37 20.90 -34.05
N THR A 29 -5.40 20.84 -33.13
CA THR A 29 -5.67 20.49 -31.72
C THR A 29 -6.61 21.50 -31.06
N TYR A 30 -6.42 22.80 -31.29
CA TYR A 30 -7.32 23.83 -30.76
C TYR A 30 -8.75 23.68 -31.30
N ASP A 31 -8.91 23.50 -32.61
CA ASP A 31 -10.21 23.40 -33.25
C ASP A 31 -10.97 22.15 -32.77
N LYS A 32 -10.26 21.02 -32.57
CA LYS A 32 -10.82 19.81 -31.95
C LYS A 32 -11.31 20.04 -30.52
N LEU A 33 -10.48 20.67 -29.68
CA LEU A 33 -10.85 21.02 -28.29
C LEU A 33 -12.05 21.95 -28.24
N LYS A 34 -12.10 22.94 -29.15
CA LYS A 34 -13.19 23.89 -29.25
C LYS A 34 -14.49 23.20 -29.67
N ALA A 35 -14.45 22.38 -30.71
CA ALA A 35 -15.62 21.61 -31.15
C ALA A 35 -16.16 20.68 -30.06
N LEU A 36 -15.28 20.06 -29.27
CA LEU A 36 -15.68 19.21 -28.15
C LEU A 36 -16.36 20.02 -27.03
N ALA A 37 -15.78 21.16 -26.66
CA ALA A 37 -16.35 22.05 -25.65
C ALA A 37 -17.72 22.61 -26.09
N ASP A 38 -17.86 22.98 -27.36
CA ASP A 38 -19.12 23.48 -27.92
C ASP A 38 -20.19 22.38 -27.95
N ARG A 39 -19.82 21.14 -28.32
CA ARG A 39 -20.71 19.97 -28.28
C ARG A 39 -21.22 19.66 -26.88
N GLU A 40 -20.37 19.84 -25.86
CA GLU A 40 -20.73 19.63 -24.44
C GLU A 40 -21.32 20.88 -23.78
N ASN A 41 -21.53 21.96 -24.54
CA ASN A 41 -22.04 23.24 -24.05
C ASN A 41 -21.27 23.77 -22.82
N THR A 42 -19.93 23.71 -22.88
CA THR A 42 -19.03 24.09 -21.80
C THR A 42 -17.86 24.91 -22.32
N THR A 43 -17.06 25.49 -21.41
CA THR A 43 -15.81 26.14 -21.81
C THR A 43 -14.68 25.13 -21.92
N ILE A 44 -13.67 25.40 -22.76
CA ILE A 44 -12.43 24.61 -22.83
C ILE A 44 -11.80 24.45 -21.45
N LYS A 45 -11.85 25.51 -20.61
CA LYS A 45 -11.34 25.47 -19.24
C LYS A 45 -12.07 24.41 -18.40
N GLU A 46 -13.39 24.46 -18.35
CA GLU A 46 -14.20 23.52 -17.57
C GLU A 46 -14.06 22.09 -18.08
N LEU A 47 -14.03 21.91 -19.39
CA LEU A 47 -13.77 20.64 -20.03
C LEU A 47 -12.43 20.04 -19.56
N CYS A 48 -11.34 20.80 -19.68
CA CYS A 48 -10.02 20.36 -19.23
C CYS A 48 -9.99 20.05 -17.74
N LEU A 49 -10.57 20.92 -16.90
CA LEU A 49 -10.61 20.72 -15.45
C LEU A 49 -11.36 19.44 -15.07
N ARG A 50 -12.51 19.19 -15.70
CA ARG A 50 -13.33 17.99 -15.46
C ARG A 50 -12.59 16.72 -15.85
N HIS A 51 -11.98 16.69 -17.03
CA HIS A 51 -11.21 15.53 -17.47
C HIS A 51 -9.97 15.30 -16.61
N MET A 52 -9.25 16.35 -16.20
CA MET A 52 -8.13 16.21 -15.28
C MET A 52 -8.56 15.65 -13.92
N GLN A 53 -9.70 16.10 -13.39
CA GLN A 53 -10.27 15.55 -12.16
C GLN A 53 -10.65 14.07 -12.32
N GLY A 54 -11.26 13.69 -13.44
CA GLY A 54 -11.58 12.30 -13.76
C GLY A 54 -10.31 11.43 -13.78
N ILE A 55 -9.27 11.86 -14.51
CA ILE A 55 -7.99 11.14 -14.56
C ILE A 55 -7.39 10.97 -13.16
N LEU A 56 -7.42 12.00 -12.32
CA LEU A 56 -6.89 11.91 -10.96
C LEU A 56 -7.69 10.92 -10.10
N SER A 57 -9.02 10.93 -10.22
CA SER A 57 -9.90 10.00 -9.51
C SER A 57 -9.66 8.55 -9.95
N ASP A 58 -9.62 8.30 -11.25
CA ASP A 58 -9.38 6.98 -11.83
C ASP A 58 -8.01 6.44 -11.39
N MET A 59 -6.99 7.30 -11.38
CA MET A 59 -5.64 6.94 -10.93
C MET A 59 -5.60 6.59 -9.43
N GLU A 60 -6.37 7.28 -8.60
CA GLU A 60 -6.49 6.97 -7.18
C GLU A 60 -7.19 5.62 -6.95
N GLU A 61 -8.28 5.36 -7.68
CA GLU A 61 -8.99 4.08 -7.63
C GLU A 61 -8.10 2.92 -8.09
N ILE A 62 -7.44 3.05 -9.24
CA ILE A 62 -6.52 2.02 -9.77
C ILE A 62 -5.40 1.75 -8.77
N ARG A 63 -4.84 2.80 -8.15
CA ARG A 63 -3.79 2.65 -7.12
C ARG A 63 -4.31 1.89 -5.91
N LYS A 64 -5.50 2.23 -5.41
CA LYS A 64 -6.12 1.58 -4.25
C LYS A 64 -6.40 0.12 -4.55
N GLU A 65 -7.03 -0.19 -5.68
CA GLU A 65 -7.29 -1.55 -6.11
C GLU A 65 -6.02 -2.37 -6.26
N SER A 66 -4.98 -1.79 -6.88
CA SER A 66 -3.70 -2.46 -7.09
C SER A 66 -3.02 -2.75 -5.75
N TYR A 67 -3.09 -1.82 -4.81
CA TYR A 67 -2.59 -2.01 -3.45
C TYR A 67 -3.35 -3.12 -2.73
N GLU A 68 -4.69 -3.10 -2.74
CA GLU A 68 -5.51 -4.12 -2.08
C GLU A 68 -5.29 -5.52 -2.68
N LYS A 69 -5.24 -5.63 -4.02
CA LYS A 69 -4.94 -6.88 -4.71
C LYS A 69 -3.53 -7.39 -4.35
N GLY A 70 -2.53 -6.50 -4.36
CA GLY A 70 -1.16 -6.85 -3.98
C GLY A 70 -1.03 -7.27 -2.52
N TYR A 71 -1.66 -6.53 -1.60
CA TYR A 71 -1.69 -6.83 -0.17
C TYR A 71 -2.40 -8.16 0.10
N LYS A 72 -3.60 -8.35 -0.46
CA LYS A 72 -4.38 -9.58 -0.29
C LYS A 72 -3.59 -10.78 -0.80
N LYS A 73 -3.03 -10.69 -2.01
CA LYS A 73 -2.22 -11.77 -2.57
C LYS A 73 -0.98 -12.06 -1.71
N GLY A 74 -0.24 -11.03 -1.30
CA GLY A 74 0.93 -11.21 -0.43
C GLY A 74 0.58 -11.79 0.95
N TYR A 75 -0.55 -11.39 1.52
CA TYR A 75 -1.04 -11.92 2.79
C TYR A 75 -1.51 -13.36 2.68
N GLU A 76 -2.35 -13.68 1.68
CA GLU A 76 -2.87 -15.03 1.47
C GLU A 76 -1.76 -16.01 1.05
N ASP A 77 -0.96 -15.64 0.04
CA ASP A 77 0.10 -16.50 -0.49
C ASP A 77 1.28 -16.63 0.47
N GLY A 78 1.59 -15.56 1.22
CA GLY A 78 2.73 -15.53 2.13
C GLY A 78 2.37 -16.00 3.54
N TYR A 79 1.48 -15.26 4.20
CA TYR A 79 1.20 -15.45 5.62
C TYR A 79 0.32 -16.68 5.87
N GLU A 80 -0.82 -16.81 5.20
CA GLU A 80 -1.74 -17.92 5.45
C GLU A 80 -1.18 -19.26 4.97
N LYS A 81 -0.48 -19.28 3.83
CA LYS A 81 0.25 -20.48 3.40
C LYS A 81 1.32 -20.90 4.40
N SER A 82 2.15 -19.95 4.86
CA SER A 82 3.18 -20.25 5.87
C SER A 82 2.58 -20.72 7.19
N LYS A 83 1.46 -20.14 7.60
CA LYS A 83 0.71 -20.55 8.79
C LYS A 83 0.11 -21.95 8.65
N LYS A 84 -0.22 -22.43 7.45
CA LYS A 84 -0.68 -23.81 7.26
C LYS A 84 0.48 -24.81 7.24
N GLU A 85 1.59 -24.44 6.62
CA GLU A 85 2.73 -25.36 6.40
C GLU A 85 3.68 -25.46 7.61
N TYR A 86 3.92 -24.35 8.31
CA TYR A 86 5.00 -24.27 9.31
C TYR A 86 4.53 -23.99 10.74
N ARG A 87 3.22 -23.78 10.95
CA ARG A 87 2.68 -23.48 12.29
C ARG A 87 2.74 -24.71 13.18
N ILE A 88 3.37 -24.54 14.34
CA ILE A 88 3.31 -25.50 15.44
C ILE A 88 2.08 -25.18 16.29
N TRP A 89 1.25 -26.19 16.55
CA TRP A 89 0.04 -26.07 17.33
C TRP A 89 -0.21 -27.33 18.17
N TYR A 90 -0.98 -27.20 19.24
CA TYR A 90 -1.36 -28.31 20.12
C TYR A 90 -2.77 -28.08 20.68
N TYR A 91 -3.42 -29.13 21.20
CA TYR A 91 -4.76 -29.00 21.79
C TYR A 91 -4.69 -28.62 23.28
N CYS A 92 -5.58 -27.73 23.69
CA CYS A 92 -5.80 -27.41 25.09
C CYS A 92 -6.37 -28.63 25.83
N ASN A 93 -5.70 -29.08 26.88
CA ASN A 93 -6.17 -30.21 27.69
C ASN A 93 -7.49 -29.92 28.45
N VAL A 94 -7.87 -28.65 28.63
CA VAL A 94 -9.09 -28.27 29.35
C VAL A 94 -10.29 -28.18 28.42
N CYS A 95 -10.15 -27.46 27.30
CA CYS A 95 -11.28 -27.15 26.42
C CYS A 95 -11.21 -27.82 25.04
N GLY A 96 -10.15 -28.57 24.73
CA GLY A 96 -9.96 -29.28 23.46
C GLY A 96 -9.70 -28.38 22.24
N ARG A 97 -9.62 -27.05 22.41
CA ARG A 97 -9.39 -26.11 21.30
C ARG A 97 -7.91 -26.04 20.93
N GLU A 98 -7.65 -25.70 19.68
CA GLU A 98 -6.29 -25.50 19.16
C GLU A 98 -5.63 -24.28 19.81
N ILE A 99 -4.38 -24.45 20.23
CA ILE A 99 -3.48 -23.39 20.67
C ILE A 99 -2.33 -23.32 19.68
N THR A 100 -2.13 -22.13 19.09
CA THR A 100 -0.95 -21.85 18.27
C THR A 100 0.23 -21.51 19.17
N MET A 101 1.33 -22.24 19.00
CA MET A 101 2.57 -21.99 19.73
C MET A 101 3.38 -20.92 19.01
N TYR A 102 3.72 -19.84 19.72
CA TYR A 102 4.52 -18.75 19.16
C TYR A 102 5.96 -18.82 19.66
N PRO A 103 6.95 -18.48 18.81
CA PRO A 103 8.35 -18.42 19.24
C PRO A 103 8.55 -17.57 20.49
N ASN A 104 9.43 -18.04 21.37
CA ASN A 104 9.86 -17.39 22.61
C ASN A 104 8.77 -17.16 23.68
N ARG A 105 7.55 -17.66 23.49
CA ARG A 105 6.54 -17.73 24.55
C ARG A 105 6.82 -18.89 25.51
N ASN A 106 6.13 -18.89 26.66
CA ASN A 106 6.39 -19.84 27.74
C ASN A 106 6.16 -21.29 27.31
N ASP A 107 5.08 -21.56 26.58
CA ASP A 107 4.76 -22.85 25.95
C ASP A 107 5.88 -23.33 25.00
N HIS A 108 6.40 -22.43 24.15
CA HIS A 108 7.53 -22.73 23.28
C HIS A 108 8.81 -23.07 24.06
N LYS A 109 9.11 -22.31 25.13
CA LYS A 109 10.27 -22.58 26.01
C LYS A 109 10.12 -23.92 26.72
N SER A 110 8.94 -24.21 27.27
CA SER A 110 8.64 -25.50 27.90
C SER A 110 8.76 -26.66 26.92
N MET A 111 8.35 -26.48 25.66
CA MET A 111 8.56 -27.50 24.62
C MET A 111 10.05 -27.76 24.36
N ILE A 112 10.87 -26.70 24.23
CA ILE A 112 12.32 -26.84 24.04
C ILE A 112 12.96 -27.60 25.21
N GLU A 113 12.62 -27.23 26.44
CA GLU A 113 13.12 -27.89 27.65
C GLU A 113 12.68 -29.35 27.70
N TYR A 114 11.42 -29.63 27.41
CA TYR A 114 10.89 -30.99 27.35
C TYR A 114 11.66 -31.85 26.34
N MET A 115 11.86 -31.36 25.11
CA MET A 115 12.62 -32.07 24.08
C MET A 115 14.04 -32.38 24.53
N LYS A 116 14.74 -31.41 25.14
CA LYS A 116 16.08 -31.60 25.69
C LYS A 116 16.12 -32.68 26.78
N LEU A 117 15.22 -32.60 27.75
CA LEU A 117 15.16 -33.55 28.88
C LEU A 117 14.88 -34.98 28.45
N HIS A 118 14.11 -35.16 27.38
CA HIS A 118 13.73 -36.48 26.87
C HIS A 118 14.68 -36.99 25.78
N GLY A 119 15.85 -36.38 25.64
CA GLY A 119 16.90 -36.84 24.72
C GLY A 119 16.57 -36.65 23.24
N TRP A 120 15.62 -35.77 22.90
CA TRP A 120 15.42 -35.39 21.50
C TRP A 120 16.63 -34.61 21.00
N GLY A 121 17.16 -35.02 19.84
CA GLY A 121 18.36 -34.43 19.27
C GLY A 121 18.58 -34.93 17.85
N HIS A 122 19.54 -34.32 17.16
CA HIS A 122 19.87 -34.73 15.80
C HIS A 122 20.33 -36.18 15.76
N LYS A 123 19.90 -36.93 14.74
CA LYS A 123 20.27 -38.33 14.54
C LYS A 123 21.79 -38.54 14.58
N ILE A 124 22.55 -37.68 13.91
CA ILE A 124 24.02 -37.74 13.86
C ILE A 124 24.65 -37.57 15.25
N CYS A 125 24.11 -36.68 16.09
CA CYS A 125 24.60 -36.49 17.46
C CYS A 125 24.44 -37.78 18.28
N HIS A 126 23.29 -38.46 18.14
CA HIS A 126 23.05 -39.74 18.81
C HIS A 126 23.91 -40.88 18.25
N GLU A 127 24.19 -40.90 16.96
CA GLU A 127 25.06 -41.90 16.34
C GLU A 127 26.53 -41.75 16.75
N ASN A 128 27.00 -40.51 16.91
CA ASN A 128 28.37 -40.23 17.36
C ASN A 128 28.57 -40.61 18.83
N LEU A 129 27.54 -40.42 19.68
CA LEU A 129 27.56 -40.85 21.09
C LEU A 129 27.64 -42.38 21.24
N ARG A 130 27.14 -43.16 20.28
CA ARG A 130 27.18 -44.63 20.30
C ARG A 130 28.50 -45.23 19.78
N LYS A 131 29.38 -44.40 19.22
CA LYS A 131 30.69 -44.81 18.69
C LYS A 131 31.85 -44.55 19.66
N LEU A 132 31.57 -43.90 20.79
CA LEU A 132 32.45 -43.74 21.94
C LEU A 132 32.17 -44.85 22.96
#